data_AF-A0A5N6A4N3-F1
#
_entry.id   AF-A0A5N6A4N3-F1
#
_cell.length_a   1.000
_cell.length_b   1.000
_cell.length_c   1.000
_cell.angle_alpha   90.00
_cell.angle_beta   90.00
_cell.angle_gamma   90.00
#
_symmetry.space_group_name_H-M   'P 1'
#
loop_
_entity.id
_entity.type
_entity.pdbx_description
1 polymer ?
#
loop_
_entity_poly.entity_id
_entity_poly.type
_entity_poly.pdbx_seq_one_letter_code
_entity_poly.pdbx_strand_id
1 'polypeptide(L)'
;MAVYVDEIRDYTWLARARGLRHTHWCHLTADGVDELHAFADRLGLRRTWFQRKGPRDYRWHYDITPPKRAQAVKLGAVEVDRRFMGQLMTRRREEERDGAEVGPRCGNNPNTQLTDGDREAIAEFRAYLAARNPEETDR
;
A
#
# COMPACT_ATOMS: atom_id res chain seq x y z
N MET A 1 9.81 14.76 -6.10
CA MET A 1 8.66 13.84 -6.09
C MET A 1 8.06 13.87 -7.48
N ALA A 2 7.74 12.70 -8.03
CA ALA A 2 7.38 12.53 -9.43
C ALA A 2 5.99 11.89 -9.58
N VAL A 3 5.29 12.29 -10.64
CA VAL A 3 4.02 11.69 -11.06
C VAL A 3 4.30 10.72 -12.19
N TYR A 4 3.77 9.51 -12.07
CA TYR A 4 3.97 8.40 -12.98
C TYR A 4 2.68 8.07 -13.72
N VAL A 5 2.81 7.74 -14.99
CA VAL A 5 1.70 7.26 -15.83
C VAL A 5 2.10 5.99 -16.56
N ASP A 6 1.28 4.95 -16.43
CA ASP A 6 1.58 3.66 -17.07
C ASP A 6 1.04 3.55 -18.51
N GLU A 7 1.25 2.39 -19.10
CA GLU A 7 0.81 2.06 -20.44
C GLU A 7 -0.72 1.94 -20.51
N ILE A 8 -1.28 2.29 -21.67
CA ILE A 8 -2.71 2.09 -21.93
C ILE A 8 -3.00 0.60 -21.96
N ARG A 9 -3.99 0.18 -21.17
CA ARG A 9 -4.47 -1.20 -21.12
C ARG A 9 -5.84 -1.30 -21.75
N ASP A 10 -6.05 -2.40 -22.47
CA ASP A 10 -7.35 -2.75 -23.04
C ASP A 10 -8.20 -3.49 -22.00
N TYR A 11 -9.31 -2.87 -21.63
CA TYR A 11 -10.35 -3.36 -20.75
C TYR A 11 -11.68 -3.57 -21.49
N THR A 12 -11.66 -3.73 -22.82
CA THR A 12 -12.85 -3.86 -23.68
C THR A 12 -13.83 -4.92 -23.16
N TRP A 13 -13.32 -6.09 -22.73
CA TRP A 13 -14.18 -7.14 -22.18
C TRP A 13 -14.92 -6.68 -20.92
N LEU A 14 -14.22 -6.03 -19.98
CA LEU A 14 -14.79 -5.54 -18.73
C LEU A 14 -15.76 -4.37 -18.97
N ALA A 15 -15.40 -3.48 -19.88
CA ALA A 15 -16.21 -2.34 -20.25
C ALA A 15 -17.54 -2.76 -20.88
N ARG A 16 -17.53 -3.78 -21.76
CA ARG A 16 -18.75 -4.38 -22.31
C ARG A 16 -19.62 -5.00 -21.23
N ALA A 17 -19.02 -5.78 -20.32
CA ALA A 17 -19.74 -6.42 -19.23
C ALA A 17 -20.38 -5.41 -18.25
N ARG A 18 -19.79 -4.22 -18.10
CA ARG A 18 -20.25 -3.18 -17.16
C ARG A 18 -20.94 -1.98 -17.82
N GLY A 19 -21.17 -2.00 -19.12
CA GLY A 19 -21.77 -0.88 -19.86
C GLY A 19 -20.95 0.42 -19.79
N LEU A 20 -19.63 0.31 -19.66
CA LEU A 20 -18.74 1.47 -19.53
C LEU A 20 -18.47 2.12 -20.90
N ARG A 21 -18.46 3.44 -20.93
CA ARG A 21 -18.22 4.23 -22.15
C ARG A 21 -16.80 4.09 -22.70
N HIS A 22 -15.83 3.83 -21.84
CA HIS A 22 -14.41 3.80 -22.20
C HIS A 22 -13.86 2.40 -21.97
N THR A 23 -13.12 1.89 -22.95
CA THR A 23 -12.55 0.55 -22.96
C THR A 23 -11.05 0.51 -22.70
N HIS A 24 -10.36 1.65 -22.82
CA HIS A 24 -8.91 1.74 -22.70
C HIS A 24 -8.55 2.72 -21.59
N TRP A 25 -7.83 2.28 -20.56
CA TRP A 25 -7.43 3.10 -19.43
C TRP A 25 -5.97 2.89 -19.07
N CYS A 26 -5.40 3.87 -18.39
CA CYS A 26 -4.10 3.79 -17.74
C CYS A 26 -4.22 4.41 -16.34
N HIS A 27 -3.25 4.13 -15.50
CA HIS A 27 -3.20 4.56 -14.12
C HIS A 27 -2.21 5.71 -13.97
N LEU A 28 -2.66 6.74 -13.24
CA LEU A 28 -1.83 7.85 -12.80
C LEU A 28 -1.58 7.72 -11.30
N THR A 29 -0.32 7.74 -10.91
CA THR A 29 0.11 7.64 -9.51
C THR A 29 1.34 8.53 -9.25
N ALA A 30 1.85 8.61 -8.03
CA ALA A 30 2.98 9.50 -7.72
C ALA A 30 3.82 9.01 -6.53
N ASP A 31 4.88 9.66 -6.10
CA ASP A 31 5.55 9.31 -4.83
C ASP A 31 4.67 9.64 -3.61
N GLY A 32 3.85 10.70 -3.69
CA GLY A 32 2.94 11.13 -2.61
C GLY A 32 1.47 11.32 -3.04
N VAL A 33 0.55 11.24 -2.08
CA VAL A 33 -0.89 11.46 -2.34
C VAL A 33 -1.18 12.93 -2.64
N ASP A 34 -0.57 13.86 -1.90
CA ASP A 34 -0.82 15.29 -2.07
C ASP A 34 -0.32 15.81 -3.41
N GLU A 35 0.85 15.36 -3.87
CA GLU A 35 1.33 15.73 -5.20
C GLU A 35 0.45 15.13 -6.31
N LEU A 36 -0.07 13.92 -6.11
CA LEU A 36 -0.96 13.29 -7.08
C LEU A 36 -2.25 14.09 -7.20
N HIS A 37 -2.80 14.58 -6.08
CA HIS A 37 -3.95 15.46 -6.09
C HIS A 37 -3.65 16.81 -6.77
N ALA A 38 -2.54 17.46 -6.42
CA ALA A 38 -2.15 18.71 -7.08
C ALA A 38 -1.95 18.53 -8.59
N PHE A 39 -1.39 17.39 -9.03
CA PHE A 39 -1.26 17.07 -10.45
C PHE A 39 -2.61 16.78 -11.10
N ALA A 40 -3.48 16.03 -10.43
CA ALA A 40 -4.83 15.72 -10.89
C ALA A 40 -5.66 16.99 -11.10
N ASP A 41 -5.54 17.97 -10.21
CA ASP A 41 -6.22 19.27 -10.33
C ASP A 41 -5.73 20.03 -11.57
N ARG A 42 -4.41 20.05 -11.84
CA ARG A 42 -3.85 20.66 -13.06
C ARG A 42 -4.28 19.93 -14.33
N LEU A 43 -4.44 18.61 -14.28
CA LEU A 43 -4.94 17.80 -15.40
C LEU A 43 -6.47 17.92 -15.59
N GLY A 44 -7.17 18.55 -14.64
CA GLY A 44 -8.63 18.71 -14.65
C GLY A 44 -9.37 17.42 -14.30
N LEU A 45 -8.80 16.57 -13.45
CA LEU A 45 -9.48 15.40 -12.88
C LEU A 45 -10.23 15.80 -11.61
N ARG A 46 -11.35 15.11 -11.34
CA ARG A 46 -12.13 15.34 -10.11
C ARG A 46 -11.54 14.55 -8.95
N ARG A 47 -11.46 15.14 -7.76
CA ARG A 47 -10.96 14.45 -6.56
C ARG A 47 -11.77 13.19 -6.19
N THR A 48 -13.05 13.14 -6.55
CA THR A 48 -13.91 11.97 -6.39
C THR A 48 -13.51 10.76 -7.23
N TRP A 49 -12.66 10.94 -8.25
CA TRP A 49 -12.14 9.83 -9.07
C TRP A 49 -10.90 9.17 -8.49
N PHE A 50 -10.39 9.69 -7.36
CA PHE A 50 -9.29 9.10 -6.64
C PHE A 50 -9.70 7.73 -6.11
N GLN A 51 -8.97 6.69 -6.50
CA GLN A 51 -9.21 5.33 -6.03
C GLN A 51 -8.29 5.02 -4.85
N ARG A 52 -8.89 4.83 -3.69
CA ARG A 52 -8.24 4.30 -2.48
C ARG A 52 -9.28 3.51 -1.69
N LYS A 53 -9.04 2.22 -1.48
CA LYS A 53 -10.01 1.29 -0.86
C LYS A 53 -10.01 1.36 0.67
N GLY A 54 -8.98 1.92 1.28
CA GLY A 54 -8.90 2.06 2.73
C GLY A 54 -7.71 2.90 3.19
N PRO A 55 -7.59 3.15 4.51
CA PRO A 55 -6.53 4.01 5.06
C PRO A 55 -5.12 3.52 4.77
N ARG A 56 -4.91 2.19 4.74
CA ARG A 56 -3.62 1.51 4.50
C ARG A 56 -3.47 1.00 3.07
N ASP A 57 -4.29 1.50 2.14
CA ASP A 57 -4.23 1.06 0.74
C ASP A 57 -3.13 1.83 0.02
N TYR A 58 -1.98 1.18 -0.18
CA TYR A 58 -0.82 1.71 -0.92
C TYR A 58 -1.03 1.80 -2.44
N ARG A 59 -2.11 1.20 -2.97
CA ARG A 59 -2.40 1.16 -4.42
C ARG A 59 -3.25 2.34 -4.87
N TRP A 60 -3.12 3.48 -4.21
CA TRP A 60 -3.88 4.66 -4.58
C TRP A 60 -3.46 5.19 -5.96
N HIS A 61 -4.45 5.56 -6.78
CA HIS A 61 -4.25 6.01 -8.16
C HIS A 61 -5.50 6.74 -8.71
N TYR A 62 -5.35 7.33 -9.89
CA TYR A 62 -6.46 7.75 -10.76
C TYR A 62 -6.48 6.92 -12.03
N ASP A 63 -7.66 6.49 -12.47
CA ASP A 63 -7.86 5.95 -13.81
C ASP A 63 -8.05 7.10 -14.80
N ILE A 64 -7.24 7.12 -15.86
CA ILE A 64 -7.32 8.13 -16.91
C ILE A 64 -7.44 7.50 -18.30
N THR A 65 -8.07 8.22 -19.21
CA THR A 65 -8.27 7.79 -20.60
C THR A 65 -7.06 8.16 -21.49
N PRO A 66 -6.91 7.58 -22.69
CA PRO A 66 -5.78 7.86 -23.58
C PRO A 66 -5.55 9.34 -23.90
N PRO A 67 -6.61 10.17 -24.15
CA PRO A 67 -6.41 11.60 -24.33
C PRO A 67 -5.85 12.29 -23.08
N LYS A 68 -6.30 11.87 -21.89
CA LYS A 68 -5.80 12.40 -20.61
C LYS A 68 -4.37 11.95 -20.32
N ARG A 69 -3.99 10.72 -20.73
CA ARG A 69 -2.60 10.27 -20.68
C ARG A 69 -1.68 11.18 -21.48
N ALA A 70 -2.04 11.48 -22.73
CA ALA A 70 -1.25 12.36 -23.57
C ALA A 70 -1.11 13.77 -22.97
N GLN A 71 -2.15 14.27 -22.29
CA GLN A 71 -2.07 15.53 -21.52
C GLN A 71 -1.17 15.39 -20.30
N ALA A 72 -1.24 14.29 -19.54
CA ALA A 72 -0.41 14.06 -18.37
C ALA A 72 1.08 14.05 -18.74
N VAL A 73 1.46 13.36 -19.81
CA VAL A 73 2.85 13.34 -20.32
C VAL A 73 3.32 14.75 -20.70
N LYS A 74 2.49 15.53 -21.40
CA LYS A 74 2.79 16.94 -21.73
C LYS A 74 2.97 17.83 -20.50
N LEU A 75 2.28 17.53 -19.41
CA LEU A 75 2.39 18.22 -18.12
C LEU A 75 3.59 17.74 -17.27
N GLY A 76 4.39 16.79 -17.78
CA GLY A 76 5.59 16.29 -17.12
C GLY A 76 5.39 15.02 -16.28
N ALA A 77 4.29 14.28 -16.49
CA ALA A 77 4.19 12.93 -15.92
C ALA A 77 5.24 12.01 -16.58
N VAL A 78 5.94 11.23 -15.76
CA VAL A 78 6.94 10.26 -16.20
C VAL A 78 6.23 9.01 -16.70
N GLU A 79 6.49 8.64 -17.95
CA GLU A 79 5.98 7.40 -18.52
C GLU A 79 6.75 6.22 -17.92
N VAL A 80 6.01 5.24 -17.40
CA VAL A 80 6.58 4.06 -16.73
C VAL A 80 5.97 2.78 -17.29
N ASP A 81 6.73 1.70 -17.22
CA ASP A 81 6.27 0.38 -17.60
C ASP A 81 5.59 -0.35 -16.42
N ARG A 82 5.04 -1.53 -16.72
CA ARG A 82 4.42 -2.38 -15.71
C ARG A 82 5.41 -2.87 -14.64
N ARG A 83 6.70 -3.04 -14.99
CA ARG A 83 7.73 -3.52 -14.06
C ARG A 83 8.01 -2.47 -13.00
N PHE A 84 8.18 -1.22 -13.40
CA PHE A 84 8.33 -0.07 -12.52
C PHE A 84 7.12 0.08 -11.61
N MET A 85 5.89 0.00 -12.16
CA MET A 85 4.68 0.03 -11.35
C MET A 85 4.66 -1.08 -10.31
N GLY A 86 5.09 -2.30 -10.66
CA GLY A 86 5.24 -3.39 -9.70
C GLY A 86 6.22 -3.07 -8.57
N GLN A 87 7.40 -2.52 -8.92
CA GLN A 87 8.42 -2.12 -7.95
C GLN A 87 7.94 -1.00 -7.02
N LEU A 88 7.26 0.02 -7.58
CA LEU A 88 6.66 1.11 -6.82
C LEU A 88 5.64 0.59 -5.81
N MET A 89 4.77 -0.34 -6.21
CA MET A 89 3.77 -0.93 -5.33
C MET A 89 4.40 -1.79 -4.22
N THR A 90 5.48 -2.51 -4.51
CA THR A 90 6.25 -3.23 -3.49
C THR A 90 6.86 -2.27 -2.48
N ARG A 91 7.53 -1.21 -2.95
CA ARG A 91 8.15 -0.18 -2.11
C ARG A 91 7.12 0.44 -1.15
N ARG A 92 5.98 0.91 -1.68
CA ARG A 92 4.92 1.49 -0.84
C ARG A 92 4.31 0.50 0.15
N ARG A 93 4.23 -0.78 -0.21
CA ARG A 93 3.73 -1.82 0.71
C ARG A 93 4.69 -2.02 1.88
N GLU A 94 5.99 -1.95 1.64
CA GLU A 94 7.03 -2.01 2.67
C GLU A 94 6.99 -0.76 3.54
N GLU A 95 6.92 0.44 2.94
CA GLU A 95 6.76 1.71 3.66
C GLU A 95 5.51 1.72 4.56
N GLU A 96 4.34 1.26 4.08
CA GLU A 96 3.12 1.12 4.89
C GLU A 96 3.25 0.06 5.99
N ARG A 97 4.07 -0.97 5.79
CA ARG A 97 4.34 -2.00 6.80
C ARG A 97 5.24 -1.47 7.91
N ASP A 98 6.25 -0.68 7.54
CA ASP A 98 7.26 -0.16 8.46
C ASP A 98 6.76 1.10 9.19
N GLY A 99 5.94 1.93 8.53
CA GLY A 99 5.25 3.08 9.12
C GLY A 99 3.99 2.72 9.92
N ALA A 100 3.55 1.46 9.87
CA ALA A 100 2.55 0.97 10.80
C ALA A 100 3.19 0.80 12.18
N GLU A 101 2.91 1.73 13.11
CA GLU A 101 2.96 1.40 14.53
C GLU A 101 2.16 0.10 14.72
N VAL A 102 2.91 -0.95 15.01
CA VAL A 102 2.36 -2.25 15.36
C VAL A 102 1.68 -2.06 16.71
N GLY A 103 0.36 -1.78 16.67
CA GLY A 103 -0.47 -1.79 17.86
C GLY A 103 -0.26 -3.09 18.66
N PRO A 104 -0.56 -3.09 19.97
CA PRO A 104 -0.21 -4.20 20.85
C PRO A 104 -0.82 -5.49 20.29
N ARG A 105 0.06 -6.39 19.84
CA ARG A 105 -0.33 -7.67 19.28
C ARG A 105 -0.49 -8.65 20.42
N CYS A 106 -1.71 -9.15 20.57
CA CYS A 106 -1.98 -10.40 21.26
C CYS A 106 -0.86 -11.42 20.98
N GLY A 107 -0.17 -11.82 22.06
CA GLY A 107 0.63 -13.04 22.22
C GLY A 107 1.90 -13.24 21.37
N ASN A 108 1.81 -13.13 20.03
CA ASN A 108 2.72 -13.87 19.15
C ASN A 108 3.39 -13.01 18.06
N ASN A 109 3.66 -11.73 18.31
CA ASN A 109 4.44 -10.94 17.35
C ASN A 109 5.96 -11.12 17.57
N PRO A 110 6.69 -11.76 16.65
CA PRO A 110 8.14 -11.95 16.80
C PRO A 110 8.94 -10.63 16.68
N ASN A 111 8.30 -9.55 16.22
CA ASN A 111 8.94 -8.24 16.06
C ASN A 111 8.66 -7.27 17.22
N THR A 112 7.94 -7.68 18.26
CA THR A 112 7.79 -6.84 19.46
C THR A 112 9.01 -7.03 20.35
N GLN A 113 9.78 -5.96 20.60
CA GLN A 113 10.81 -6.00 21.63
C GLN A 113 10.12 -5.94 23.00
N LEU A 114 10.30 -6.99 23.80
CA LEU A 114 9.81 -7.01 25.18
C LEU A 114 10.50 -5.92 25.99
N THR A 115 9.72 -5.17 26.76
CA THR A 115 10.27 -4.24 27.76
C THR A 115 10.95 -5.03 28.88
N ASP A 116 11.77 -4.38 29.69
CA ASP A 116 12.46 -5.05 30.80
C ASP A 116 11.47 -5.64 31.82
N GLY A 117 10.36 -4.93 32.08
CA GLY A 117 9.28 -5.42 32.95
C GLY A 117 8.54 -6.63 32.38
N ASP A 118 8.32 -6.69 31.05
CA ASP A 118 7.71 -7.87 30.42
C ASP A 118 8.62 -9.10 30.55
N ARG A 119 9.94 -8.92 30.45
CA ARG A 119 10.93 -9.99 30.60
C ARG A 119 10.96 -10.53 32.03
N GLU A 120 10.86 -9.64 33.01
CA GLU A 120 10.79 -10.00 34.43
C GLU A 120 9.50 -10.78 34.73
N ALA A 121 8.34 -10.30 34.28
CA ALA A 121 7.07 -11.00 34.45
C ALA A 121 7.06 -12.40 33.79
N ILE A 122 7.67 -12.55 32.61
CA ILE A 122 7.83 -13.84 31.95
C ILE A 122 8.76 -14.76 32.75
N ALA A 123 9.86 -14.23 33.30
CA ALA A 123 10.79 -15.00 34.11
C ALA A 123 10.13 -15.51 35.40
N GLU A 124 9.38 -14.67 36.09
CA GLU A 124 8.61 -15.04 37.27
C GLU A 124 7.56 -16.10 36.95
N PHE A 125 6.82 -15.94 35.85
CA PHE A 125 5.80 -16.91 35.45
C PHE A 125 6.42 -18.28 35.09
N ARG A 126 7.58 -18.29 34.43
CA ARG A 126 8.34 -19.53 34.16
C ARG A 126 8.84 -20.18 35.43
N ALA A 127 9.37 -19.41 36.39
CA ALA A 127 9.82 -19.92 37.68
C ALA A 127 8.65 -20.52 38.48
N TYR A 128 7.49 -19.87 38.44
CA TYR A 128 6.26 -20.37 39.05
C TYR A 128 5.80 -21.69 38.42
N LEU A 129 5.82 -21.82 37.09
CA LEU A 129 5.48 -23.07 36.40
C LEU A 129 6.47 -24.20 36.73
N ALA A 130 7.78 -23.90 36.75
CA ALA A 130 8.82 -24.87 37.12
C ALA A 130 8.67 -25.37 38.57
N ALA A 131 8.31 -24.47 39.50
CA ALA A 131 8.04 -24.84 40.89
C ALA A 131 6.77 -25.69 41.06
N ARG A 132 5.83 -25.61 40.11
CA ARG A 132 4.54 -26.30 40.17
C ARG A 132 4.53 -27.65 39.43
N ASN A 133 5.50 -27.91 38.56
CA ASN A 133 5.61 -29.16 37.80
C ASN A 133 7.05 -29.70 37.83
N PRO A 134 7.45 -30.43 38.90
CA PRO A 134 8.84 -30.88 39.06
C PRO A 134 9.27 -32.01 38.09
N GLU A 135 8.37 -32.56 37.27
CA GLU A 135 8.68 -33.70 36.39
C GLU A 135 9.01 -33.35 34.93
N GLU A 136 9.08 -32.07 34.55
CA GLU A 136 9.30 -31.67 33.14
C GLU A 136 10.56 -30.79 32.96
N THR A 137 11.63 -31.10 33.71
CA THR A 137 12.94 -30.41 33.58
C THR A 137 14.03 -31.30 32.96
N ASP A 138 13.68 -32.38 32.26
CA ASP A 138 14.65 -33.17 31.48
C ASP A 138 14.00 -33.87 30.27
N ARG A 139 13.87 -33.14 29.15
CA ARG A 139 13.84 -33.68 27.77
C ARG A 139 14.28 -32.62 26.77
#